data_AF-A0A948GAM0-F1
#
_entry.id   AF-A0A948GAM0-F1
#
_cell.length_a   1.000
_cell.length_b   1.000
_cell.length_c   1.000
_cell.angle_alpha   90.00
_cell.angle_beta   90.00
_cell.angle_gamma   90.00
#
_symmetry.space_group_name_H-M   'P 1'
#
loop_
_entity.id
_entity.type
_entity.pdbx_description
1 polymer ?
#
loop_
_entity_poly.entity_id
_entity_poly.type
_entity_poly.pdbx_seq_one_letter_code
_entity_poly.pdbx_strand_id
1 'polypeptide(L)'
;METINIQLDREFFKQAIDQLTHQNKAENFFDFEDRLINEIVEICKKYPAHVARKFVIKIRDVVNEEIEAAIHVEPYLKSLRNSINGAVSSVLRFI
;
A
#
# COMPACT_ATOMS: atom_id res chain seq x y z
N MET A 1 -19.69 15.99 -4.88
CA MET A 1 -18.57 15.07 -5.15
C MET A 1 -17.61 15.20 -3.99
N GLU A 2 -17.62 14.26 -3.05
CA GLU A 2 -16.70 14.29 -1.92
C GLU A 2 -15.29 14.03 -2.43
N THR A 3 -14.42 15.03 -2.25
CA THR A 3 -13.00 14.95 -2.51
C THR A 3 -12.40 13.91 -1.57
N ILE A 4 -11.71 12.94 -2.16
CA ILE A 4 -11.08 11.84 -1.43
C ILE A 4 -9.89 12.44 -0.69
N ASN A 5 -10.07 12.68 0.61
CA ASN A 5 -9.07 13.26 1.49
C ASN A 5 -8.20 12.15 2.11
N ILE A 6 -7.59 11.33 1.25
CA ILE A 6 -6.49 10.46 1.66
C ILE A 6 -5.33 10.86 0.77
N GLN A 7 -4.33 11.52 1.35
CA GLN A 7 -3.02 11.70 0.72
C GLN A 7 -2.33 10.33 0.64
N LEU A 8 -2.89 9.39 -0.13
CA LEU A 8 -2.20 8.22 -0.69
C LEU A 8 -1.49 8.67 -1.97
N ASP A 9 -0.71 9.73 -1.83
CA ASP A 9 0.17 10.20 -2.88
C ASP A 9 1.55 9.58 -2.70
N ARG A 10 2.38 9.77 -3.72
CA ARG A 10 3.71 9.18 -3.77
C ARG A 10 4.59 9.64 -2.60
N GLU A 11 4.43 10.88 -2.17
CA GLU A 11 5.22 11.47 -1.08
C GLU A 11 4.96 10.74 0.25
N PHE A 12 3.69 10.44 0.54
CA PHE A 12 3.30 9.67 1.72
C PHE A 12 3.97 8.29 1.75
N PHE A 13 3.88 7.54 0.64
CA PHE A 13 4.45 6.19 0.57
C PHE A 13 5.97 6.22 0.66
N LYS A 14 6.61 7.17 -0.02
CA LYS A 14 8.06 7.36 0.07
C LYS A 14 8.50 7.57 1.52
N GLN A 15 7.89 8.52 2.22
CA GLN A 15 8.22 8.81 3.62
C GLN A 15 8.00 7.59 4.53
N ALA A 16 6.92 6.83 4.29
CA ALA A 16 6.64 5.62 5.05
C ALA A 16 7.70 4.53 4.82
N ILE A 17 8.05 4.25 3.56
CA ILE A 17 9.08 3.25 3.22
C ILE A 17 10.46 3.68 3.74
N ASP A 18 10.81 4.96 3.63
CA ASP A 18 12.05 5.51 4.18
C ASP A 18 12.12 5.34 5.70
N GLN A 19 11.02 5.63 6.42
CA GLN A 19 10.93 5.43 7.87
C GLN A 19 11.05 3.96 8.28
N LEU A 20 10.37 3.07 7.57
CA LEU A 20 10.43 1.63 7.82
C LEU A 20 11.85 1.10 7.66
N THR A 21 12.52 1.51 6.59
CA THR A 21 13.92 1.15 6.31
C THR A 21 14.86 1.71 7.37
N HIS A 22 14.64 2.94 7.84
CA HIS A 22 15.50 3.56 8.85
C HIS A 22 15.34 2.92 10.25
N GLN A 23 14.13 2.52 10.61
CA GLN A 23 13.86 1.89 11.90
C GLN A 23 14.21 0.39 11.91
N ASN A 24 14.05 -0.28 10.76
CA ASN A 24 14.37 -1.69 10.51
C ASN A 24 13.94 -2.64 11.64
N LYS A 25 12.67 -2.55 12.04
CA LYS A 25 12.05 -3.49 12.99
C LYS A 25 10.85 -4.15 12.37
N ALA A 26 10.79 -5.48 12.45
CA ALA A 26 9.71 -6.28 11.90
C ALA A 26 8.31 -5.78 12.30
N GLU A 27 8.14 -5.38 13.57
CA GLU A 27 6.88 -4.83 14.11
C GLU A 27 6.36 -3.64 13.29
N ASN A 28 7.24 -2.73 12.88
CA ASN A 28 6.83 -1.55 12.12
C ASN A 28 6.37 -1.91 10.71
N PHE A 29 7.00 -2.92 10.09
CA PHE A 29 6.57 -3.41 8.78
C PHE A 29 5.20 -4.08 8.85
N PHE A 30 4.97 -4.90 9.87
CA PHE A 30 3.67 -5.56 10.06
C PHE A 30 2.56 -4.55 10.38
N ASP A 31 2.83 -3.57 11.24
CA ASP A 31 1.87 -2.50 11.54
C ASP A 31 1.51 -1.68 10.29
N PHE A 32 2.50 -1.36 9.45
CA PHE A 32 2.26 -0.67 8.19
C PHE A 32 1.50 -1.53 7.18
N GLU A 33 1.86 -2.81 7.07
CA GLU A 33 1.18 -3.80 6.22
C GLU A 33 -0.30 -3.89 6.58
N ASP A 34 -0.63 -4.11 7.86
CA ASP A 34 -2.00 -4.24 8.34
C ASP A 34 -2.81 -2.96 8.08
N ARG A 35 -2.22 -1.79 8.34
CA ARG A 35 -2.86 -0.50 8.05
C ARG A 35 -3.19 -0.34 6.58
N LEU A 36 -2.27 -0.70 5.70
CA LEU A 36 -2.46 -0.52 4.26
C LEU A 36 -3.44 -1.53 3.68
N ILE A 37 -3.44 -2.78 4.17
CA ILE A 37 -4.44 -3.79 3.82
C ILE A 37 -5.84 -3.33 4.24
N ASN A 38 -5.98 -2.81 5.46
CA ASN A 38 -7.25 -2.28 5.93
C ASN A 38 -7.74 -1.11 5.06
N GLU A 39 -6.85 -0.20 4.67
CA GLU A 39 -7.21 0.91 3.77
C GLU A 39 -7.70 0.41 2.40
N ILE A 40 -7.04 -0.59 1.82
CA ILE A 40 -7.48 -1.24 0.58
C ILE A 40 -8.91 -1.77 0.72
N VAL A 41 -9.22 -2.44 1.84
CA VAL A 41 -10.55 -2.99 2.12
C VAL A 41 -11.58 -1.87 2.29
N GLU A 42 -11.26 -0.81 3.03
CA GLU A 42 -12.17 0.32 3.24
C GLU A 42 -12.46 1.08 1.94
N ILE A 43 -11.47 1.26 1.06
CA ILE A 43 -11.67 1.80 -0.29
C ILE A 43 -12.69 0.97 -1.06
N CYS A 44 -12.57 -0.37 -1.01
CA CYS A 44 -13.49 -1.27 -1.70
C CYS A 44 -14.92 -1.23 -1.13
N LYS A 45 -15.08 -0.97 0.18
CA LYS A 45 -16.40 -0.82 0.81
C LYS A 45 -17.03 0.55 0.52
N LYS A 46 -16.22 1.59 0.49
CA LYS A 46 -16.68 2.99 0.42
C LYS A 46 -17.01 3.45 -0.99
N TYR A 47 -16.29 2.96 -2.00
CA TYR A 47 -16.40 3.46 -3.37
C TYR A 47 -17.00 2.43 -4.33
N PRO A 48 -17.67 2.88 -5.42
CA PRO A 48 -18.07 2.00 -6.50
C PRO A 48 -16.89 1.25 -7.11
N ALA A 49 -17.11 0.03 -7.60
CA ALA A 49 -16.07 -0.87 -8.11
C ALA A 49 -15.07 -0.21 -9.07
N HIS A 50 -15.54 0.58 -10.04
CA HIS A 50 -14.67 1.24 -11.02
C HIS A 50 -13.77 2.33 -10.40
N VAL A 51 -14.22 2.96 -9.31
CA VAL A 51 -13.44 3.94 -8.55
C VAL A 51 -12.46 3.21 -7.65
N ALA A 52 -12.93 2.24 -6.85
CA ALA A 52 -12.11 1.44 -5.96
C ALA A 52 -10.96 0.75 -6.72
N ARG A 53 -11.23 0.17 -7.90
CA ARG A 53 -10.22 -0.46 -8.78
C ARG A 53 -9.08 0.49 -9.10
N LYS A 54 -9.36 1.76 -9.43
CA LYS A 54 -8.32 2.76 -9.73
C LYS A 54 -7.45 3.04 -8.51
N PHE A 55 -8.05 3.15 -7.32
CA PHE A 55 -7.32 3.44 -6.09
C PHE A 55 -6.43 2.29 -5.65
N VAL A 56 -6.95 1.07 -5.59
CA VAL A 56 -6.17 -0.09 -5.11
C VAL A 56 -5.02 -0.45 -6.06
N ILE A 57 -5.20 -0.22 -7.38
CA ILE A 57 -4.12 -0.34 -8.36
C ILE A 57 -3.07 0.74 -8.11
N LYS A 58 -3.46 2.00 -7.91
CA LYS A 58 -2.52 3.08 -7.61
C LYS A 58 -1.70 2.79 -6.34
N ILE A 59 -2.33 2.29 -5.28
CA ILE A 59 -1.63 1.89 -4.05
C ILE A 59 -0.56 0.85 -4.35
N ARG A 60 -0.94 -0.22 -5.06
CA ARG A 60 0.00 -1.28 -5.48
C ARG A 60 1.19 -0.73 -6.24
N ASP A 61 0.91 0.11 -7.24
CA ASP A 61 1.94 0.61 -8.16
C ASP A 61 2.93 1.51 -7.40
N VAL A 62 2.43 2.44 -6.59
CA VAL A 62 3.28 3.32 -5.77
C VAL A 62 4.11 2.52 -4.76
N VAL A 63 3.53 1.53 -4.06
CA VAL A 63 4.29 0.68 -3.13
C VAL A 63 5.39 -0.09 -3.84
N ASN A 64 5.11 -0.64 -5.03
CA ASN A 64 6.11 -1.34 -5.82
C ASN A 64 7.24 -0.39 -6.24
N GLU A 65 6.91 0.81 -6.74
CA GLU A 65 7.89 1.83 -7.16
C GLU A 65 8.80 2.26 -6.00
N GLU A 66 8.23 2.57 -4.83
CA GLU A 66 9.02 3.03 -3.69
C GLU A 66 9.89 1.90 -3.09
N ILE A 67 9.41 0.66 -3.10
CA ILE A 67 10.23 -0.50 -2.69
C ILE A 67 11.35 -0.77 -3.71
N GLU A 68 11.10 -0.64 -5.01
CA GLU A 68 12.13 -0.79 -6.04
C GLU A 68 13.18 0.33 -6.01
N ALA A 69 12.79 1.53 -5.57
CA ALA A 69 13.69 2.66 -5.39
C ALA A 69 14.57 2.54 -4.13
N ALA A 70 14.21 1.70 -3.16
CA ALA A 70 15.01 1.47 -1.97
C ALA A 70 16.33 0.75 -2.33
N ILE A 71 17.47 1.40 -2.06
CA ILE A 71 18.83 0.95 -2.42
C ILE A 71 19.13 -0.47 -1.92
N HIS A 72 18.50 -0.86 -0.80
CA HIS A 72 18.53 -2.22 -0.27
C HIS A 72 17.10 -2.70 -0.04
N VAL A 73 16.60 -3.57 -0.92
CA VAL A 73 15.32 -4.24 -0.68
C VAL A 73 15.53 -5.28 0.41
N GLU A 74 15.30 -4.86 1.65
CA GLU A 74 15.37 -5.73 2.82
C GLU A 74 14.28 -6.83 2.76
N PRO A 75 14.50 -7.99 3.41
CA PRO A 75 13.53 -9.09 3.41
C PRO A 75 12.11 -8.65 3.80
N TYR A 76 11.99 -7.70 4.73
CA TYR A 76 10.71 -7.17 5.18
C TYR A 76 10.01 -6.30 4.13
N LEU A 77 10.75 -5.49 3.35
CA LEU A 77 10.18 -4.75 2.22
C LEU A 77 9.68 -5.70 1.13
N LYS A 78 10.42 -6.79 0.86
CA LYS A 78 9.96 -7.81 -0.08
C LYS A 78 8.69 -8.51 0.42
N SER A 79 8.60 -8.79 1.72
CA SER A 79 7.40 -9.36 2.34
C SER A 79 6.21 -8.41 2.19
N LEU A 80 6.38 -7.15 2.60
CA LEU A 80 5.38 -6.10 2.47
C LEU A 80 4.87 -5.99 1.02
N ARG A 81 5.79 -5.94 0.04
CA ARG A 81 5.44 -5.92 -1.39
C ARG A 81 4.51 -7.07 -1.77
N ASN A 82 4.84 -8.29 -1.34
CA ASN A 82 4.05 -9.48 -1.66
C ASN A 82 2.66 -9.42 -1.01
N SER A 83 2.57 -9.00 0.25
CA SER A 83 1.30 -8.86 0.96
C SER A 83 0.39 -7.85 0.28
N ILE A 84 0.91 -6.67 -0.10
CA ILE A 84 0.12 -5.64 -0.79
C ILE A 84 -0.32 -6.12 -2.18
N ASN A 85 0.56 -6.78 -2.94
CA ASN A 85 0.17 -7.38 -4.22
C ASN A 85 -0.93 -8.44 -4.03
N GLY A 86 -0.83 -9.29 -3.00
CA GLY A 86 -1.82 -10.30 -2.66
C GLY A 86 -3.17 -9.71 -2.26
N ALA A 87 -3.18 -8.68 -1.41
CA ALA A 87 -4.39 -7.98 -0.99
C ALA A 87 -5.09 -7.33 -2.19
N VAL A 88 -4.35 -6.60 -3.03
CA VAL A 88 -4.89 -5.95 -4.22
C VAL A 88 -5.43 -6.97 -5.23
N SER A 89 -4.68 -8.04 -5.53
CA SER A 89 -5.16 -9.12 -6.39
C SER A 89 -6.41 -9.80 -5.84
N SER A 90 -6.53 -9.92 -4.51
CA SER A 90 -7.70 -10.51 -3.87
C SER A 90 -8.93 -9.61 -4.05
N VAL A 91 -8.84 -8.33 -3.68
CA VAL A 91 -10.01 -7.43 -3.79
C VAL A 91 -10.45 -7.23 -5.23
N LEU A 92 -9.52 -7.17 -6.19
CA LEU A 92 -9.83 -7.03 -7.62
C LEU A 92 -10.61 -8.21 -8.22
N ARG A 93 -10.68 -9.35 -7.53
CA ARG A 93 -11.55 -10.48 -7.93
C ARG A 93 -13.00 -10.29 -7.51
N PHE A 94 -13.26 -9.43 -6.51
CA PHE A 94 -14.58 -9.24 -5.91
C PHE A 94 -15.23 -7.90 -6.27
N ILE A 95 -14.47 -6.97 -6.88
CA ILE A 95 -14.97 -5.68 -7.38
C ILE A 95 -14.86 -5.59 -8.90
#